data_AF-A0A4Q0Z3A1-F1
#
_entry.id   AF-A0A4Q0Z3A1-F1
#
_cell.length_a   1.000
_cell.length_b   1.000
_cell.length_c   1.000
_cell.angle_alpha   90.00
_cell.angle_beta   90.00
_cell.angle_gamma   90.00
#
_symmetry.space_group_name_H-M   'P 1'
#
loop_
_entity.id
_entity.type
_entity.pdbx_description
1 polymer ?
#
loop_
_entity_poly.entity_id
_entity_poly.type
_entity_poly.pdbx_seq_one_letter_code
_entity_poly.pdbx_strand_id
1 'polypeptide(L)'
;MQFQFNNTLVTIQEPTNIDFNLHNATHFLQEVYTYLYGLLNEDNGLFQINYDELDTNLIQRLIDENNPRIVLTKINGKKVSTTEWQNNPIQKAFVLFFSQFPDFNLLLKNLHTDPSINIKNAETLFGEAVSSQNFLNIKKQVDEINNLKWTREKSLPERQAGVSILGNISETLLETAMESLIDNTNFFRSQNHDVQSYGDFVLMCLPNNLWISVKSNFARERLLASGYTTDIIGVGYFTDYNEFTSQIKVRNFIKVGFLAMYIPNIPITESQITNDVSTYQEAVNYYNDNNRELPLNINGKPFLRPLSDLYHDLNTLLQIDDIKRRTTVRY
;
A
#
# COMPACT_ATOMS: atom_id res chain seq x y z
N MET A 1 -28.52 -5.49 1.14
CA MET A 1 -28.18 -5.70 -0.28
C MET A 1 -26.88 -6.49 -0.40
N GLN A 2 -26.75 -7.30 -1.44
CA GLN A 2 -25.58 -8.13 -1.68
C GLN A 2 -24.96 -7.75 -3.03
N PHE A 3 -23.65 -7.58 -3.07
CA PHE A 3 -22.89 -7.17 -4.25
C PHE A 3 -21.80 -8.20 -4.53
N GLN A 4 -21.53 -8.48 -5.79
CA GLN A 4 -20.60 -9.52 -6.22
C GLN A 4 -19.40 -8.93 -6.97
N PHE A 5 -18.21 -9.42 -6.63
CA PHE A 5 -16.97 -9.10 -7.34
C PHE A 5 -16.04 -10.31 -7.37
N ASN A 6 -15.66 -10.78 -8.58
CA ASN A 6 -14.74 -11.90 -8.79
C ASN A 6 -14.96 -13.11 -7.84
N ASN A 7 -16.24 -13.50 -7.67
CA ASN A 7 -16.75 -14.57 -6.79
C ASN A 7 -16.87 -14.27 -5.29
N THR A 8 -16.51 -13.07 -4.85
CA THR A 8 -16.70 -12.61 -3.47
C THR A 8 -17.99 -11.82 -3.33
N LEU A 9 -18.70 -12.05 -2.23
CA LEU A 9 -19.95 -11.38 -1.89
C LEU A 9 -19.72 -10.31 -0.81
N VAL A 10 -20.01 -9.06 -1.13
CA VAL A 10 -20.02 -7.93 -0.19
C VAL A 10 -21.46 -7.69 0.25
N THR A 11 -21.73 -7.75 1.55
CA THR A 11 -23.08 -7.54 2.08
C THR A 11 -23.18 -6.22 2.81
N ILE A 12 -24.12 -5.38 2.39
CA ILE A 12 -24.46 -4.13 3.07
C ILE A 12 -25.81 -4.31 3.75
N GLN A 13 -25.82 -4.16 5.08
CA GLN A 13 -27.02 -4.32 5.88
C GLN A 13 -27.99 -3.15 5.67
N GLU A 14 -29.29 -3.40 5.79
CA GLU A 14 -30.25 -2.29 5.88
C GLU A 14 -29.95 -1.42 7.10
N PRO A 15 -30.16 -0.08 7.01
CA PRO A 15 -29.88 0.82 8.12
C PRO A 15 -30.61 0.44 9.42
N THR A 16 -31.83 -0.12 9.31
CA THR A 16 -32.66 -0.60 10.42
C THR A 16 -32.05 -1.78 11.19
N ASN A 17 -31.13 -2.52 10.56
CA ASN A 17 -30.47 -3.68 11.14
C ASN A 17 -29.12 -3.35 11.79
N ILE A 18 -28.72 -2.07 11.81
CA ILE A 18 -27.47 -1.60 12.39
C ILE A 18 -27.76 -0.88 13.70
N ASP A 19 -27.08 -1.30 14.77
CA ASP A 19 -27.09 -0.57 16.03
C ASP A 19 -26.04 0.56 16.01
N PHE A 20 -26.45 1.73 15.50
CA PHE A 20 -25.58 2.90 15.45
C PHE A 20 -25.16 3.44 16.82
N ASN A 21 -25.83 3.04 17.92
CA ASN A 21 -25.47 3.48 19.27
C ASN A 21 -24.14 2.87 19.75
N LEU A 22 -23.67 1.80 19.09
CA LEU A 22 -22.34 1.22 19.33
C LEU A 22 -21.21 2.08 18.77
N HIS A 23 -21.53 3.07 17.94
CA HIS A 23 -20.56 3.93 17.29
C HIS A 23 -20.59 5.35 17.85
N ASN A 24 -19.41 5.97 17.91
CA ASN A 24 -19.27 7.39 18.15
C ASN A 24 -19.84 8.19 16.97
N ALA A 25 -20.35 9.41 17.23
CA ALA A 25 -21.03 10.24 16.22
C ALA A 25 -22.24 9.55 15.55
N THR A 26 -23.02 8.80 16.35
CA THR A 26 -24.21 8.03 15.96
C THR A 26 -25.08 8.72 14.91
N HIS A 27 -25.54 9.95 15.17
CA HIS A 27 -26.42 10.67 14.26
C HIS A 27 -25.80 10.93 12.88
N PHE A 28 -24.55 11.41 12.85
CA PHE A 28 -23.83 11.60 11.58
C PHE A 28 -23.70 10.28 10.80
N LEU A 29 -23.28 9.21 11.48
CA LEU A 29 -23.08 7.91 10.85
C LEU A 29 -24.39 7.34 10.31
N GLN A 30 -25.46 7.39 11.09
CA GLN A 30 -26.77 6.88 10.71
C GLN A 30 -27.33 7.62 9.49
N GLU A 31 -27.26 8.96 9.47
CA GLU A 31 -27.78 9.77 8.38
C GLU A 31 -26.99 9.56 7.09
N VAL A 32 -25.64 9.56 7.16
CA VAL A 32 -24.79 9.28 5.98
C VAL A 32 -24.99 7.85 5.49
N TYR A 33 -25.07 6.87 6.40
CA TYR A 33 -25.34 5.48 6.03
C TYR A 33 -26.66 5.36 5.29
N THR A 34 -27.73 5.91 5.86
CA THR A 34 -29.08 5.85 5.29
C THR A 34 -29.13 6.53 3.93
N TYR A 35 -28.49 7.69 3.80
CA TYR A 35 -28.37 8.40 2.54
C TYR A 35 -27.68 7.56 1.47
N LEU A 36 -26.47 7.05 1.76
CA LEU A 36 -25.72 6.23 0.79
C LEU A 36 -26.46 4.92 0.46
N TYR A 37 -27.06 4.27 1.46
CA TYR A 37 -27.85 3.06 1.25
C TYR A 37 -29.02 3.31 0.31
N GLY A 38 -29.70 4.46 0.44
CA GLY A 38 -30.82 4.83 -0.43
C GLY A 38 -30.42 5.13 -1.88
N LEU A 39 -29.13 5.32 -2.17
CA LEU A 39 -28.60 5.46 -3.53
C LEU A 39 -28.25 4.12 -4.19
N LEU A 40 -28.19 3.03 -3.40
CA LEU A 40 -27.90 1.70 -3.93
C LEU A 40 -29.11 1.17 -4.69
N ASN A 41 -28.84 0.44 -5.77
CA ASN A 41 -29.87 -0.22 -6.55
C ASN A 41 -29.73 -1.76 -6.43
N GLU A 42 -30.66 -2.50 -7.04
CA GLU A 42 -30.65 -3.97 -7.03
C GLU A 42 -29.62 -4.57 -8.01
N ASP A 43 -28.81 -3.76 -8.70
CA ASP A 43 -27.65 -4.29 -9.41
C ASP A 43 -26.71 -4.92 -8.38
N ASN A 44 -26.13 -6.06 -8.72
CA ASN A 44 -25.18 -6.75 -7.85
C ASN A 44 -23.75 -6.23 -8.08
N GLY A 45 -23.52 -5.30 -9.01
CA GLY A 45 -22.20 -4.73 -9.27
C GLY A 45 -21.68 -3.82 -8.15
N LEU A 46 -20.36 -3.78 -7.98
CA LEU A 46 -19.68 -2.77 -7.14
C LEU A 46 -19.67 -1.39 -7.83
N PHE A 47 -19.22 -0.37 -7.09
CA PHE A 47 -18.99 0.97 -7.61
C PHE A 47 -20.27 1.65 -8.16
N GLN A 48 -21.40 1.55 -7.47
CA GLN A 48 -22.68 2.08 -7.95
C GLN A 48 -22.83 3.60 -7.78
N ILE A 49 -22.21 4.19 -6.76
CA ILE A 49 -22.41 5.56 -6.34
C ILE A 49 -21.30 6.45 -6.92
N ASN A 50 -21.65 7.47 -7.70
CA ASN A 50 -20.68 8.46 -8.16
C ASN A 50 -20.46 9.55 -7.08
N TYR A 51 -19.25 9.65 -6.54
CA TYR A 51 -18.92 10.67 -5.53
C TYR A 51 -19.19 12.10 -6.01
N ASP A 52 -18.99 12.37 -7.31
CA ASP A 52 -19.18 13.70 -7.88
C ASP A 52 -20.67 14.11 -7.99
N GLU A 53 -21.60 13.16 -7.83
CA GLU A 53 -23.06 13.37 -7.96
C GLU A 53 -23.77 13.39 -6.59
N LEU A 54 -23.01 13.30 -5.50
CA LEU A 54 -23.58 13.32 -4.15
C LEU A 54 -24.16 14.70 -3.81
N ASP A 55 -25.21 14.71 -2.98
CA ASP A 55 -25.79 15.93 -2.43
C ASP A 55 -24.84 16.51 -1.36
N THR A 56 -23.89 17.30 -1.84
CA THR A 56 -22.89 17.96 -1.00
C THR A 56 -23.52 18.91 0.02
N ASN A 57 -24.69 19.47 -0.26
CA ASN A 57 -25.39 20.38 0.67
C ASN A 57 -25.99 19.60 1.83
N LEU A 58 -26.59 18.44 1.58
CA LEU A 58 -27.03 17.53 2.63
C LEU A 58 -25.84 17.12 3.51
N ILE A 59 -24.75 16.64 2.90
CA ILE A 59 -23.58 16.16 3.64
C ILE A 59 -22.95 17.29 4.47
N GLN A 60 -22.84 18.49 3.91
CA GLN A 60 -22.32 19.65 4.63
C GLN A 60 -23.19 20.01 5.83
N ARG A 61 -24.53 20.01 5.69
CA ARG A 61 -25.44 20.23 6.82
C ARG A 61 -25.25 19.18 7.92
N LEU A 62 -25.16 17.91 7.54
CA LEU A 62 -24.91 16.81 8.49
C LEU A 62 -23.58 17.01 9.24
N ILE A 63 -22.54 17.47 8.54
CA ILE A 63 -21.24 17.81 9.15
C ILE A 63 -21.39 18.98 10.14
N ASP A 64 -22.09 20.04 9.77
CA ASP A 64 -22.23 21.25 10.59
C ASP A 64 -23.07 20.98 11.86
N GLU A 65 -24.13 20.19 11.74
CA GLU A 65 -25.04 19.83 12.83
C GLU A 65 -24.40 18.86 13.83
N ASN A 66 -23.60 17.89 13.35
CA ASN A 66 -23.10 16.79 14.17
C ASN A 66 -21.62 16.92 14.54
N ASN A 67 -20.87 17.75 13.81
CA ASN A 67 -19.42 17.95 13.93
C ASN A 67 -18.65 16.63 14.21
N PRO A 68 -18.73 15.65 13.29
CA PRO A 68 -18.27 14.29 13.55
C PRO A 68 -16.78 14.23 13.92
N ARG A 69 -15.98 15.20 13.49
CA ARG A 69 -14.56 15.28 13.83
C ARG A 69 -14.28 15.42 15.34
N ILE A 70 -15.18 16.03 16.11
CA ILE A 70 -14.99 16.15 17.57
C ILE A 70 -15.02 14.78 18.23
N VAL A 71 -15.84 13.87 17.72
CA VAL A 71 -16.07 12.55 18.32
C VAL A 71 -15.21 11.48 17.63
N LEU A 72 -15.19 11.48 16.30
CA LEU A 72 -14.35 10.66 15.43
C LEU A 72 -13.01 11.36 15.20
N THR A 73 -12.22 11.47 16.26
CA THR A 73 -10.97 12.24 16.22
C THR A 73 -9.85 11.57 15.44
N LYS A 74 -9.94 10.26 15.20
CA LYS A 74 -8.87 9.43 14.64
C LYS A 74 -9.31 8.68 13.39
N ILE A 75 -8.47 8.72 12.36
CA ILE A 75 -8.49 7.80 11.23
C ILE A 75 -7.32 6.84 11.45
N ASN A 76 -7.59 5.55 11.70
CA ASN A 76 -6.58 4.53 11.97
C ASN A 76 -5.54 4.94 13.03
N GLY A 77 -6.01 5.47 14.16
CA GLY A 77 -5.12 5.92 15.24
C GLY A 77 -4.51 7.32 15.04
N LYS A 78 -4.50 7.88 13.81
CA LYS A 78 -3.96 9.21 13.51
C LYS A 78 -5.02 10.29 13.66
N LYS A 79 -4.70 11.35 14.40
CA LYS A 79 -5.63 12.46 14.65
C LYS A 79 -5.75 13.35 13.42
N VAL A 80 -6.99 13.68 13.02
CA VAL A 80 -7.22 14.64 11.92
C VAL A 80 -7.00 16.07 12.44
N SER A 81 -6.01 16.76 11.86
CA SER A 81 -5.69 18.14 12.24
C SER A 81 -6.81 19.12 11.84
N THR A 82 -6.83 20.31 12.46
CA THR A 82 -7.86 21.31 12.16
C THR A 82 -7.73 21.86 10.76
N THR A 83 -6.49 22.10 10.35
CA THR A 83 -6.17 22.57 9.01
C THR A 83 -6.57 21.56 7.94
N GLU A 84 -6.26 20.27 8.12
CA GLU A 84 -6.67 19.23 7.15
C GLU A 84 -8.18 19.10 7.02
N TRP A 85 -8.91 19.22 8.14
CA TRP A 85 -10.37 19.19 8.12
C TRP A 85 -10.96 20.38 7.37
N GLN A 86 -10.47 21.59 7.66
CA GLN A 86 -10.96 22.81 7.02
C GLN A 86 -10.70 22.85 5.52
N ASN A 87 -9.60 22.23 5.06
CA ASN A 87 -9.25 22.18 3.65
C ASN A 87 -10.22 21.32 2.83
N ASN A 88 -10.74 20.22 3.40
CA ASN A 88 -11.69 19.34 2.70
C ASN A 88 -12.61 18.58 3.67
N PRO A 89 -13.61 19.25 4.28
CA PRO A 89 -14.41 18.68 5.35
C PRO A 89 -15.25 17.49 4.87
N ILE A 90 -15.83 17.56 3.67
CA ILE A 90 -16.66 16.49 3.09
C ILE A 90 -15.82 15.23 2.88
N GLN A 91 -14.68 15.33 2.19
CA GLN A 91 -13.82 14.17 1.97
C GLN A 91 -13.36 13.55 3.30
N LYS A 92 -12.98 14.37 4.28
CA LYS A 92 -12.55 13.88 5.59
C LYS A 92 -13.70 13.22 6.35
N ALA A 93 -14.91 13.75 6.26
CA ALA A 93 -16.10 13.15 6.84
C ALA A 93 -16.38 11.77 6.24
N PHE A 94 -16.22 11.60 4.92
CA PHE A 94 -16.31 10.29 4.27
C PHE A 94 -15.24 9.32 4.73
N VAL A 95 -13.97 9.76 4.86
CA VAL A 95 -12.91 8.89 5.38
C VAL A 95 -13.21 8.44 6.81
N LEU A 96 -13.76 9.32 7.66
CA LEU A 96 -14.23 8.94 8.99
C LEU A 96 -15.39 7.94 8.93
N PHE A 97 -16.37 8.15 8.05
CA PHE A 97 -17.47 7.21 7.83
C PHE A 97 -16.96 5.83 7.41
N PHE A 98 -16.07 5.76 6.41
CA PHE A 98 -15.49 4.50 5.93
C PHE A 98 -14.57 3.83 6.95
N SER A 99 -14.04 4.55 7.93
CA SER A 99 -13.32 3.90 9.04
C SER A 99 -14.24 3.04 9.91
N GLN A 100 -15.54 3.32 9.92
CA GLN A 100 -16.56 2.56 10.64
C GLN A 100 -17.25 1.54 9.72
N PHE A 101 -17.51 1.93 8.47
CA PHE A 101 -18.19 1.12 7.46
C PHE A 101 -17.34 1.02 6.17
N PRO A 102 -16.23 0.27 6.20
CA PRO A 102 -15.27 0.24 5.09
C PRO A 102 -15.87 -0.28 3.79
N ASP A 103 -16.83 -1.21 3.85
CA ASP A 103 -17.42 -1.83 2.66
C ASP A 103 -18.19 -0.82 1.77
N PHE A 104 -18.67 0.30 2.33
CA PHE A 104 -19.25 1.37 1.50
C PHE A 104 -18.25 1.96 0.53
N ASN A 105 -16.95 1.97 0.85
CA ASN A 105 -15.94 2.47 -0.08
C ASN A 105 -15.82 1.61 -1.35
N LEU A 106 -16.28 0.35 -1.34
CA LEU A 106 -16.39 -0.49 -2.54
C LEU A 106 -17.58 -0.11 -3.44
N LEU A 107 -18.49 0.72 -2.95
CA LEU A 107 -19.67 1.16 -3.68
C LEU A 107 -19.47 2.54 -4.31
N LEU A 108 -18.43 3.28 -3.92
CA LEU A 108 -18.18 4.63 -4.45
C LEU A 108 -17.17 4.64 -5.62
N LYS A 109 -17.45 5.49 -6.59
CA LYS A 109 -16.57 5.90 -7.71
C LYS A 109 -15.99 7.28 -7.48
N ASN A 110 -14.89 7.56 -8.18
CA ASN A 110 -14.26 8.89 -8.30
C ASN A 110 -13.82 9.50 -6.95
N LEU A 111 -13.38 8.67 -6.01
CA LEU A 111 -12.92 9.13 -4.70
C LEU A 111 -11.60 8.44 -4.31
N HIS A 112 -10.67 9.25 -3.80
CA HIS A 112 -9.52 8.75 -3.06
C HIS A 112 -9.86 8.56 -1.58
N THR A 113 -9.48 7.42 -1.03
CA THR A 113 -9.61 7.09 0.39
C THR A 113 -8.27 6.77 1.04
N ASP A 114 -8.28 6.67 2.37
CA ASP A 114 -7.10 6.34 3.17
C ASP A 114 -6.49 4.98 2.77
N PRO A 115 -5.15 4.83 2.80
CA PRO A 115 -4.48 3.56 2.55
C PRO A 115 -5.06 2.36 3.29
N SER A 116 -5.38 2.48 4.58
CA SER A 116 -5.88 1.32 5.34
C SER A 116 -7.25 0.86 4.85
N ILE A 117 -8.11 1.79 4.43
CA ILE A 117 -9.46 1.48 3.96
C ILE A 117 -9.34 0.73 2.63
N ASN A 118 -8.44 1.18 1.75
CA ASN A 118 -8.17 0.48 0.49
C ASN A 118 -7.63 -0.93 0.72
N ILE A 119 -6.69 -1.09 1.65
CA ILE A 119 -6.17 -2.41 2.03
C ILE A 119 -7.30 -3.27 2.61
N LYS A 120 -8.11 -2.74 3.52
CA LYS A 120 -9.22 -3.48 4.13
C LYS A 120 -10.24 -3.94 3.10
N ASN A 121 -10.57 -3.09 2.13
CA ASN A 121 -11.45 -3.48 1.04
C ASN A 121 -10.84 -4.57 0.16
N ALA A 122 -9.53 -4.51 -0.12
CA ALA A 122 -8.85 -5.56 -0.84
C ALA A 122 -8.82 -6.88 -0.05
N GLU A 123 -8.60 -6.85 1.27
CA GLU A 123 -8.73 -8.02 2.15
C GLU A 123 -10.15 -8.61 2.09
N THR A 124 -11.19 -7.77 2.17
CA THR A 124 -12.59 -8.19 2.06
C THR A 124 -12.83 -8.93 0.74
N LEU A 125 -12.34 -8.38 -0.39
CA LEU A 125 -12.54 -9.00 -1.70
C LEU A 125 -11.66 -10.23 -1.93
N PHE A 126 -10.46 -10.25 -1.36
CA PHE A 126 -9.53 -11.37 -1.44
C PHE A 126 -9.94 -12.54 -0.52
N GLY A 127 -10.64 -12.24 0.58
CA GLY A 127 -11.11 -13.22 1.57
C GLY A 127 -10.12 -13.54 2.68
N GLU A 128 -8.94 -12.92 2.69
CA GLU A 128 -7.91 -13.10 3.71
C GLU A 128 -7.29 -11.75 4.11
N ALA A 129 -6.82 -11.67 5.35
CA ALA A 129 -6.01 -10.54 5.81
C ALA A 129 -4.60 -10.59 5.19
N VAL A 130 -3.95 -9.43 5.15
CA VAL A 130 -2.56 -9.32 4.67
C VAL A 130 -1.62 -10.21 5.49
N SER A 131 -0.77 -10.97 4.78
CA SER A 131 0.26 -11.85 5.34
C SER A 131 1.51 -11.83 4.48
N SER A 132 2.59 -12.43 4.97
CA SER A 132 3.83 -12.59 4.19
C SER A 132 3.67 -13.45 2.93
N GLN A 133 2.61 -14.25 2.84
CA GLN A 133 2.33 -15.10 1.68
C GLN A 133 1.47 -14.40 0.62
N ASN A 134 0.62 -13.45 1.01
CA ASN A 134 -0.42 -12.91 0.10
C ASN A 134 -0.33 -11.39 -0.16
N PHE A 135 0.56 -10.64 0.50
CA PHE A 135 0.64 -9.17 0.39
C PHE A 135 0.77 -8.65 -1.05
N LEU A 136 1.48 -9.39 -1.93
CA LEU A 136 1.58 -9.07 -3.35
C LEU A 136 0.22 -9.15 -4.06
N ASN A 137 -0.55 -10.21 -3.79
CA ASN A 137 -1.88 -10.41 -4.37
C ASN A 137 -2.87 -9.37 -3.84
N ILE A 138 -2.78 -9.01 -2.55
CA ILE A 138 -3.57 -7.91 -1.99
C ILE A 138 -3.23 -6.60 -2.69
N LYS A 139 -1.96 -6.28 -2.95
CA LYS A 139 -1.60 -5.07 -3.71
C LYS A 139 -2.21 -5.06 -5.10
N LYS A 140 -2.15 -6.20 -5.81
CA LYS A 140 -2.79 -6.35 -7.13
C LYS A 140 -4.29 -6.06 -7.06
N GLN A 141 -4.97 -6.60 -6.05
CA GLN A 141 -6.38 -6.34 -5.80
C GLN A 141 -6.68 -4.85 -5.53
N VAL A 142 -5.83 -4.18 -4.75
CA VAL A 142 -5.95 -2.73 -4.50
C VAL A 142 -5.84 -1.94 -5.81
N ASP A 143 -4.88 -2.28 -6.67
CA ASP A 143 -4.69 -1.58 -7.95
C ASP A 143 -5.87 -1.82 -8.90
N GLU A 144 -6.41 -3.03 -8.95
CA GLU A 144 -7.63 -3.36 -9.72
C GLU A 144 -8.83 -2.52 -9.24
N ILE A 145 -9.09 -2.49 -7.93
CA ILE A 145 -10.14 -1.64 -7.34
C ILE A 145 -9.91 -0.17 -7.70
N ASN A 146 -8.69 0.32 -7.55
CA ASN A 146 -8.36 1.72 -7.83
C ASN A 146 -8.46 2.06 -9.32
N ASN A 147 -8.30 1.12 -10.25
CA ASN A 147 -8.55 1.38 -11.66
C ASN A 147 -10.05 1.43 -11.95
N LEU A 148 -10.82 0.47 -11.42
CA LEU A 148 -12.27 0.38 -11.64
C LEU A 148 -13.07 1.53 -11.00
N LYS A 149 -12.57 2.11 -9.90
CA LYS A 149 -13.22 3.23 -9.22
C LYS A 149 -13.33 4.50 -10.05
N TRP A 150 -12.47 4.72 -11.04
CA TRP A 150 -12.44 5.99 -11.77
C TRP A 150 -13.13 5.85 -13.11
N THR A 151 -14.24 6.56 -13.27
CA THR A 151 -15.01 6.60 -14.52
C THR A 151 -14.70 7.81 -15.39
N ARG A 152 -14.05 8.82 -14.80
CA ARG A 152 -13.57 10.02 -15.48
C ARG A 152 -12.06 10.18 -15.35
N GLU A 153 -11.50 11.06 -16.16
CA GLU A 153 -10.12 11.48 -15.98
C GLU A 153 -9.93 12.14 -14.60
N LYS A 154 -8.87 11.72 -13.90
CA LYS A 154 -8.46 12.32 -12.64
C LYS A 154 -7.90 13.73 -12.91
N SER A 155 -8.34 14.71 -12.14
CA SER A 155 -7.75 16.04 -12.08
C SER A 155 -6.28 15.98 -11.61
N LEU A 156 -5.53 17.07 -11.81
CA LEU A 156 -4.13 17.14 -11.36
C LEU A 156 -3.97 16.87 -9.85
N PRO A 157 -4.77 17.48 -8.95
CA PRO A 157 -4.69 17.18 -7.51
C PRO A 157 -4.97 15.71 -7.19
N GLU A 158 -5.96 15.10 -7.85
CA GLU A 158 -6.29 13.68 -7.65
C GLU A 158 -5.14 12.78 -8.11
N ARG A 159 -4.54 13.05 -9.27
CA ARG A 159 -3.35 12.31 -9.73
C ARG A 159 -2.20 12.39 -8.73
N GLN A 160 -1.92 13.58 -8.20
CA GLN A 160 -0.86 13.78 -7.21
C GLN A 160 -1.17 13.06 -5.88
N ALA A 161 -2.41 13.14 -5.40
CA ALA A 161 -2.85 12.43 -4.20
C ALA A 161 -2.75 10.91 -4.38
N GLY A 162 -3.16 10.39 -5.54
CA GLY A 162 -3.08 8.97 -5.88
C GLY A 162 -1.65 8.42 -5.79
N VAL A 163 -0.64 9.15 -6.26
CA VAL A 163 0.78 8.73 -6.14
C VAL A 163 1.20 8.59 -4.67
N SER A 164 0.80 9.53 -3.83
CA SER A 164 1.10 9.49 -2.39
C SER A 164 0.38 8.33 -1.69
N ILE A 165 -0.92 8.16 -1.98
CA ILE A 165 -1.73 7.08 -1.40
C ILE A 165 -1.19 5.70 -1.78
N LEU A 166 -0.87 5.47 -3.05
CA LEU A 166 -0.29 4.20 -3.50
C LEU A 166 1.07 3.90 -2.85
N GLY A 167 1.87 4.93 -2.58
CA GLY A 167 3.11 4.79 -1.82
C GLY A 167 2.86 4.33 -0.39
N ASN A 168 1.96 5.01 0.32
CA ASN A 168 1.59 4.64 1.68
C ASN A 168 0.97 3.23 1.76
N ILE A 169 0.18 2.83 0.75
CA ILE A 169 -0.36 1.46 0.66
C ILE A 169 0.78 0.44 0.55
N SER A 170 1.76 0.72 -0.31
CA SER A 170 2.92 -0.17 -0.51
C SER A 170 3.72 -0.36 0.79
N GLU A 171 3.97 0.74 1.51
CA GLU A 171 4.63 0.70 2.82
C GLU A 171 3.82 -0.07 3.86
N THR A 172 2.51 0.20 3.95
CA THR A 172 1.63 -0.44 4.93
C THR A 172 1.52 -1.94 4.67
N LEU A 173 1.38 -2.37 3.41
CA LEU A 173 1.34 -3.79 3.06
C LEU A 173 2.62 -4.52 3.43
N LEU A 174 3.78 -3.91 3.16
CA LEU A 174 5.07 -4.49 3.54
C LEU A 174 5.25 -4.53 5.06
N GLU A 175 4.86 -3.47 5.77
CA GLU A 175 4.88 -3.44 7.24
C GLU A 175 4.03 -4.57 7.84
N THR A 176 2.78 -4.71 7.39
CA THR A 176 1.88 -5.78 7.86
C THR A 176 2.40 -7.16 7.50
N ALA A 177 2.91 -7.35 6.27
CA ALA A 177 3.50 -8.62 5.84
C ALA A 177 4.70 -9.05 6.71
N MET A 178 5.47 -8.08 7.20
CA MET A 178 6.65 -8.33 8.03
C MET A 178 6.38 -8.20 9.53
N GLU A 179 5.15 -7.93 9.97
CA GLU A 179 4.81 -7.58 11.36
C GLU A 179 5.33 -8.63 12.36
N SER A 180 5.19 -9.92 12.04
CA SER A 180 5.69 -11.02 12.87
C SER A 180 7.21 -11.05 13.08
N LEU A 181 7.98 -10.37 12.24
CA LEU A 181 9.43 -10.24 12.37
C LEU A 181 9.83 -9.00 13.18
N ILE A 182 8.94 -8.01 13.30
CA ILE A 182 9.23 -6.72 13.94
C ILE A 182 9.18 -6.90 15.46
N ASP A 183 10.35 -6.90 16.10
CA ASP A 183 10.51 -7.07 17.55
C ASP A 183 10.89 -5.75 18.27
N ASN A 184 10.96 -4.64 17.52
CA ASN A 184 11.38 -3.33 17.99
C ASN A 184 12.81 -3.28 18.60
N THR A 185 13.61 -4.33 18.38
CA THR A 185 14.97 -4.46 18.95
C THR A 185 15.97 -4.87 17.87
N ASN A 186 15.76 -6.03 17.24
CA ASN A 186 16.58 -6.55 16.16
C ASN A 186 16.04 -6.16 14.78
N PHE A 187 14.73 -5.98 14.64
CA PHE A 187 14.10 -5.52 13.42
C PHE A 187 12.98 -4.55 13.75
N PHE A 188 13.08 -3.33 13.22
CA PHE A 188 12.18 -2.24 13.59
C PHE A 188 12.00 -1.22 12.47
N ARG A 189 10.88 -0.50 12.54
CA ARG A 189 10.62 0.65 11.66
C ARG A 189 11.34 1.88 12.19
N SER A 190 12.08 2.58 11.33
CA SER A 190 12.70 3.85 11.68
C SER A 190 11.65 4.97 11.64
N GLN A 191 11.45 5.65 12.77
CA GLN A 191 10.63 6.86 12.86
C GLN A 191 11.47 8.13 12.99
N ASN A 192 12.80 7.98 12.99
CA ASN A 192 13.71 9.11 13.16
C ASN A 192 13.95 9.83 11.83
N HIS A 193 13.49 11.07 11.75
CA HIS A 193 13.63 11.94 10.58
C HIS A 193 15.08 12.16 10.15
N ASP A 194 16.04 12.11 11.08
CA ASP A 194 17.47 12.33 10.78
C ASP A 194 18.08 11.21 9.95
N VAL A 195 17.48 10.02 9.98
CA VAL A 195 17.96 8.82 9.27
C VAL A 195 16.94 8.29 8.24
N GLN A 196 15.83 9.02 8.04
CA GLN A 196 14.77 8.62 7.11
C GLN A 196 15.27 8.50 5.66
N SER A 197 16.35 9.19 5.31
CA SER A 197 16.97 9.07 3.99
C SER A 197 17.57 7.69 3.72
N TYR A 198 17.98 6.93 4.75
CA TYR A 198 18.64 5.62 4.58
C TYR A 198 17.65 4.49 4.30
N GLY A 199 16.48 4.52 4.94
CA GLY A 199 15.46 3.49 4.78
C GLY A 199 14.32 3.61 5.79
N ASP A 200 13.30 2.80 5.56
CA ASP A 200 12.07 2.77 6.35
C ASP A 200 12.16 1.76 7.50
N PHE A 201 12.93 0.68 7.32
CA PHE A 201 13.19 -0.32 8.36
C PHE A 201 14.69 -0.58 8.54
N VAL A 202 15.05 -1.06 9.74
CA VAL A 202 16.41 -1.42 10.12
C VAL A 202 16.40 -2.82 10.71
N LEU A 203 17.23 -3.71 10.15
CA LEU A 203 17.54 -5.02 10.70
C LEU A 203 18.99 -5.01 11.22
N MET A 204 19.14 -5.25 12.51
CA MET A 204 20.42 -5.24 13.21
C MET A 204 21.33 -6.34 12.71
N CYS A 205 22.42 -5.98 12.02
CA CYS A 205 23.34 -6.88 11.33
C CYS A 205 24.75 -6.29 11.29
N LEU A 206 25.78 -7.12 11.36
CA LEU A 206 27.15 -6.67 11.13
C LEU A 206 27.50 -6.60 9.63
N PRO A 207 28.36 -5.65 9.22
CA PRO A 207 28.94 -4.60 10.04
C PRO A 207 28.06 -3.34 10.18
N ASN A 208 27.17 -3.07 9.22
CA ASN A 208 26.58 -1.73 9.03
C ASN A 208 25.07 -1.62 9.33
N ASN A 209 24.46 -2.66 9.87
CA ASN A 209 23.02 -2.93 9.83
C ASN A 209 22.47 -3.01 8.40
N LEU A 210 21.39 -3.77 8.24
CA LEU A 210 20.69 -3.86 6.97
C LEU A 210 19.52 -2.87 6.96
N TRP A 211 19.60 -1.88 6.08
CA TRP A 211 18.53 -0.90 5.87
C TRP A 211 17.61 -1.35 4.75
N ILE A 212 16.30 -1.16 4.94
CA ILE A 212 15.30 -1.54 3.94
C ILE A 212 14.62 -0.26 3.47
N SER A 213 14.79 0.05 2.18
CA SER A 213 14.19 1.21 1.54
C SER A 213 12.98 0.76 0.74
N VAL A 214 11.79 1.06 1.26
CA VAL A 214 10.52 0.74 0.61
C VAL A 214 10.20 1.83 -0.42
N LYS A 215 9.73 1.40 -1.59
CA LYS A 215 9.34 2.25 -2.71
C LYS A 215 7.99 1.80 -3.22
N SER A 216 7.29 2.74 -3.84
CA SER A 216 5.99 2.50 -4.47
C SER A 216 6.18 1.79 -5.81
N ASN A 217 5.80 2.42 -6.92
CA ASN A 217 5.80 1.81 -8.25
C ASN A 217 7.03 2.14 -9.10
N PHE A 218 7.85 3.12 -8.67
CA PHE A 218 8.98 3.63 -9.44
C PHE A 218 10.26 3.67 -8.60
N ALA A 219 11.37 3.14 -9.12
CA ALA A 219 12.70 3.36 -8.61
C ALA A 219 13.20 4.74 -9.09
N ARG A 220 12.56 5.83 -8.62
CA ARG A 220 13.03 7.19 -8.91
C ARG A 220 14.47 7.39 -8.40
N GLU A 221 15.18 8.37 -8.94
CA GLU A 221 16.59 8.73 -8.65
C GLU A 221 16.99 8.86 -7.16
N ARG A 222 16.01 8.87 -6.25
CA ARG A 222 16.21 8.94 -4.79
C ARG A 222 16.86 7.71 -4.16
N LEU A 223 16.91 6.56 -4.83
CA LEU A 223 17.73 5.44 -4.33
C LEU A 223 19.22 5.82 -4.26
N LEU A 224 19.70 6.76 -5.08
CA LEU A 224 21.10 7.19 -5.05
C LEU A 224 21.43 8.16 -3.90
N ALA A 225 20.42 8.72 -3.23
CA ALA A 225 20.59 9.62 -2.10
C ALA A 225 20.61 8.91 -0.73
N SER A 226 20.15 7.64 -0.67
CA SER A 226 20.09 6.84 0.55
C SER A 226 21.38 6.10 0.86
N GLY A 227 22.31 6.03 -0.10
CA GLY A 227 23.43 5.12 -0.08
C GLY A 227 24.79 5.80 -0.05
N TYR A 228 25.27 6.10 1.16
CA TYR A 228 26.69 6.22 1.39
C TYR A 228 27.03 5.36 2.62
N THR A 229 27.88 4.35 2.42
CA THR A 229 28.53 3.53 3.46
C THR A 229 27.68 2.56 4.27
N THR A 230 26.42 2.32 3.90
CA THR A 230 25.53 1.36 4.58
C THR A 230 25.06 0.24 3.66
N ASP A 231 24.67 -0.89 4.26
CA ASP A 231 24.11 -2.03 3.54
C ASP A 231 22.60 -1.84 3.39
N ILE A 232 22.12 -1.70 2.16
CA ILE A 232 20.72 -1.34 1.88
C ILE A 232 20.08 -2.39 0.96
N ILE A 233 18.79 -2.64 1.12
CA ILE A 233 17.98 -3.34 0.13
C ILE A 233 16.85 -2.45 -0.35
N GLY A 234 16.59 -2.49 -1.65
CA GLY A 234 15.47 -1.80 -2.27
C GLY A 234 14.29 -2.75 -2.38
N VAL A 235 13.14 -2.33 -1.92
CA VAL A 235 11.90 -3.11 -1.97
C VAL A 235 10.83 -2.25 -2.59
N GLY A 236 10.10 -2.76 -3.57
CA GLY A 236 8.99 -1.99 -4.12
C GLY A 236 8.15 -2.74 -5.12
N TYR A 237 6.99 -2.17 -5.43
CA TYR A 237 6.07 -2.69 -6.43
C TYR A 237 6.41 -2.15 -7.82
N PHE A 238 7.68 -2.30 -8.21
CA PHE A 238 8.24 -1.71 -9.43
C PHE A 238 7.53 -2.22 -10.68
N THR A 239 7.06 -1.30 -11.52
CA THR A 239 6.31 -1.63 -12.74
C THR A 239 7.16 -1.59 -14.02
N ASP A 240 8.36 -1.00 -13.97
CA ASP A 240 9.23 -0.85 -15.15
C ASP A 240 10.51 -1.68 -15.00
N TYR A 241 10.60 -2.77 -15.75
CA TYR A 241 11.78 -3.63 -15.72
C TYR A 241 13.05 -2.93 -16.26
N ASN A 242 12.90 -1.86 -17.06
CA ASN A 242 14.04 -1.11 -17.61
C ASN A 242 14.89 -0.41 -16.53
N GLU A 243 14.34 -0.22 -15.34
CA GLU A 243 15.08 0.27 -14.17
C GLU A 243 16.19 -0.70 -13.74
N PHE A 244 16.05 -2.00 -14.05
CA PHE A 244 16.92 -3.09 -13.59
C PHE A 244 17.76 -3.73 -14.71
N THR A 245 17.61 -3.30 -15.95
CA THR A 245 18.35 -3.81 -17.12
C THR A 245 19.43 -2.85 -17.62
N SER A 246 19.35 -1.57 -17.22
CA SER A 246 20.38 -0.58 -17.52
C SER A 246 21.64 -0.85 -16.70
N GLN A 247 22.73 -1.22 -17.38
CA GLN A 247 24.03 -1.44 -16.75
C GLN A 247 24.52 -0.24 -15.92
N ILE A 248 24.24 0.98 -16.40
CA ILE A 248 24.63 2.21 -15.68
C ILE A 248 23.83 2.34 -14.38
N LYS A 249 22.51 2.13 -14.42
CA LYS A 249 21.65 2.22 -13.22
C LYS A 249 22.00 1.15 -12.21
N VAL A 250 22.08 -0.11 -12.64
CA VAL A 250 22.41 -1.26 -11.77
C VAL A 250 23.77 -1.05 -11.10
N ARG A 251 24.79 -0.67 -11.86
CA ARG A 251 26.12 -0.34 -11.31
C ARG A 251 26.03 0.79 -10.28
N ASN A 252 25.23 1.82 -10.54
CA ASN A 252 25.08 2.93 -9.61
C ASN A 252 24.37 2.50 -8.32
N PHE A 253 23.33 1.67 -8.38
CA PHE A 253 22.69 1.11 -7.18
C PHE A 253 23.68 0.30 -6.33
N ILE A 254 24.47 -0.58 -6.95
CA ILE A 254 25.49 -1.36 -6.25
C ILE A 254 26.55 -0.43 -5.61
N LYS A 255 27.00 0.60 -6.34
CA LYS A 255 28.00 1.56 -5.84
C LYS A 255 27.54 2.35 -4.61
N VAL A 256 26.26 2.64 -4.49
CA VAL A 256 25.72 3.38 -3.34
C VAL A 256 25.41 2.47 -2.14
N GLY A 257 25.55 1.14 -2.27
CA GLY A 257 25.41 0.20 -1.14
C GLY A 257 24.17 -0.69 -1.19
N PHE A 258 23.43 -0.73 -2.31
CA PHE A 258 22.37 -1.73 -2.46
C PHE A 258 22.97 -3.13 -2.59
N LEU A 259 22.55 -4.03 -1.70
CA LEU A 259 22.87 -5.45 -1.72
C LEU A 259 21.84 -6.25 -2.54
N ALA A 260 20.59 -5.79 -2.60
CA ALA A 260 19.55 -6.43 -3.39
C ALA A 260 18.44 -5.45 -3.77
N MET A 261 17.76 -5.75 -4.88
CA MET A 261 16.49 -5.17 -5.30
C MET A 261 15.43 -6.27 -5.34
N TYR A 262 14.45 -6.18 -4.45
CA TYR A 262 13.29 -7.05 -4.41
C TYR A 262 12.21 -6.50 -5.34
N ILE A 263 11.93 -7.25 -6.40
CA ILE A 263 11.11 -6.83 -7.53
C ILE A 263 9.89 -7.76 -7.63
N PRO A 264 8.69 -7.24 -7.96
CA PRO A 264 7.49 -8.05 -8.06
C PRO A 264 7.69 -9.21 -9.03
N ASN A 265 7.45 -10.42 -8.52
CA ASN A 265 7.45 -11.67 -9.27
C ASN A 265 6.02 -12.15 -9.59
N ILE A 266 5.04 -11.26 -9.47
CA ILE A 266 3.68 -11.42 -10.01
C ILE A 266 3.37 -10.26 -10.97
N PRO A 267 2.42 -10.43 -11.91
CA PRO A 267 1.93 -9.34 -12.75
C PRO A 267 1.26 -8.24 -11.93
N ILE A 268 1.68 -6.98 -12.10
CA ILE A 268 1.13 -5.83 -11.36
C ILE A 268 0.61 -4.69 -12.25
N THR A 269 0.86 -4.72 -13.57
CA THR A 269 0.25 -3.80 -14.55
C THR A 269 -0.72 -4.51 -15.47
N GLU A 270 -1.63 -3.79 -16.13
CA GLU A 270 -2.58 -4.39 -17.09
C GLU A 270 -1.89 -5.16 -18.22
N SER A 271 -0.81 -4.60 -18.78
CA SER A 271 0.00 -5.27 -19.81
C SER A 271 0.63 -6.56 -19.28
N GLN A 272 1.21 -6.50 -18.09
CA GLN A 272 1.80 -7.66 -17.42
C GLN A 272 0.76 -8.74 -17.12
N ILE A 273 -0.44 -8.35 -16.67
CA ILE A 273 -1.55 -9.28 -16.40
C ILE A 273 -2.00 -9.96 -17.69
N THR A 274 -2.12 -9.19 -18.77
CA THR A 274 -2.54 -9.71 -20.09
C THR A 274 -1.52 -10.70 -20.65
N ASN A 275 -0.23 -10.42 -20.46
CA ASN A 275 0.86 -11.24 -20.98
C ASN A 275 1.34 -12.32 -19.99
N ASP A 276 0.70 -12.43 -18.83
CA ASP A 276 1.09 -13.30 -17.71
C ASP A 276 2.60 -13.23 -17.38
N VAL A 277 3.13 -12.00 -17.29
CA VAL A 277 4.54 -11.74 -17.04
C VAL A 277 4.71 -10.74 -15.90
N SER A 278 5.74 -10.90 -15.08
CA SER A 278 6.05 -9.98 -13.97
C SER A 278 7.26 -9.11 -14.29
N THR A 279 7.43 -8.00 -13.56
CA THR A 279 8.61 -7.13 -13.70
C THR A 279 9.91 -7.90 -13.48
N TYR A 280 9.94 -8.81 -12.50
CA TYR A 280 11.09 -9.69 -12.27
C TYR A 280 11.37 -10.58 -13.48
N GLN A 281 10.33 -11.22 -14.04
CA GLN A 281 10.48 -12.10 -15.20
C GLN A 281 10.92 -11.34 -16.45
N GLU A 282 10.38 -10.14 -16.71
CA GLU A 282 10.80 -9.28 -17.81
C GLU A 282 12.28 -8.90 -17.68
N ALA A 283 12.74 -8.56 -16.47
CA ALA A 283 14.15 -8.29 -16.21
C ALA A 283 15.02 -9.53 -16.49
N VAL A 284 14.64 -10.70 -15.97
CA VAL A 284 15.38 -11.97 -16.20
C VAL A 284 15.44 -12.32 -17.69
N ASN A 285 14.31 -12.22 -18.39
CA ASN A 285 14.23 -12.46 -19.83
C ASN A 285 15.19 -11.55 -20.59
N TYR A 286 15.22 -10.26 -20.27
CA TYR A 286 16.17 -9.34 -20.90
C TYR A 286 17.63 -9.80 -20.77
N TYR A 287 18.08 -10.25 -19.59
CA TYR A 287 19.46 -10.71 -19.42
C TYR A 287 19.72 -12.00 -20.23
N ASN A 288 18.78 -12.95 -20.18
CA ASN A 288 18.87 -14.21 -20.93
C ASN A 288 18.91 -13.96 -22.46
N ASP A 289 17.99 -13.15 -22.98
CA ASP A 289 17.88 -12.82 -24.42
C ASP A 289 19.13 -12.10 -24.95
N ASN A 290 19.85 -11.40 -24.07
CA ASN A 290 21.10 -10.72 -24.39
C ASN A 290 22.36 -11.56 -24.09
N ASN A 291 22.21 -12.84 -23.72
CA ASN A 291 23.31 -13.72 -23.29
C ASN A 291 24.18 -13.10 -22.19
N ARG A 292 23.54 -12.48 -21.19
CA ARG A 292 24.21 -11.85 -20.04
C ARG A 292 23.79 -12.54 -18.76
N GLU A 293 24.75 -12.67 -17.84
CA GLU A 293 24.44 -13.09 -16.48
C GLU A 293 23.65 -11.99 -15.74
N LEU A 294 22.80 -12.42 -14.80
CA LEU A 294 22.14 -11.52 -13.88
C LEU A 294 23.17 -10.78 -13.03
N PRO A 295 22.93 -9.50 -12.69
CA PRO A 295 23.88 -8.73 -11.89
C PRO A 295 24.03 -9.34 -10.50
N LEU A 296 25.26 -9.32 -10.01
CA LEU A 296 25.62 -9.70 -8.65
C LEU A 296 25.91 -8.46 -7.81
N ASN A 297 25.66 -8.55 -6.51
CA ASN A 297 26.01 -7.52 -5.54
C ASN A 297 27.51 -7.57 -5.19
N ILE A 298 27.96 -6.66 -4.32
CA ILE A 298 29.37 -6.57 -3.88
C ILE A 298 29.89 -7.85 -3.19
N ASN A 299 28.99 -8.71 -2.71
CA ASN A 299 29.31 -9.97 -2.05
C ASN A 299 29.21 -11.18 -2.99
N GLY A 300 28.98 -10.97 -4.29
CA GLY A 300 28.81 -12.04 -5.28
C GLY A 300 27.47 -12.78 -5.17
N LYS A 301 26.46 -12.18 -4.54
CA LYS A 301 25.10 -12.74 -4.43
C LYS A 301 24.15 -12.12 -5.45
N PRO A 302 23.03 -12.78 -5.82
CA PRO A 302 22.05 -12.23 -6.74
C PRO A 302 21.57 -10.84 -6.31
N PHE A 303 21.71 -9.86 -7.20
CA PHE A 303 21.28 -8.48 -6.94
C PHE A 303 19.78 -8.30 -7.18
N LEU A 304 19.20 -8.92 -8.21
CA LEU A 304 17.76 -8.90 -8.46
C LEU A 304 17.11 -10.12 -7.82
N ARG A 305 16.08 -9.90 -6.99
CA ARG A 305 15.39 -10.96 -6.25
C ARG A 305 13.87 -10.87 -6.38
N PRO A 306 13.15 -12.00 -6.34
CA PRO A 306 11.70 -12.01 -6.26
C PRO A 306 11.22 -11.34 -4.96
N LEU A 307 10.25 -10.44 -5.05
CA LEU A 307 9.70 -9.74 -3.88
C LEU A 307 9.00 -10.70 -2.90
N SER A 308 8.47 -11.83 -3.37
CA SER A 308 7.94 -12.90 -2.51
C SER A 308 8.96 -13.45 -1.51
N ASP A 309 10.25 -13.39 -1.83
CA ASP A 309 11.30 -14.03 -1.05
C ASP A 309 11.79 -13.15 0.11
N LEU A 310 11.39 -11.88 0.13
CA LEU A 310 11.84 -10.90 1.13
C LEU A 310 11.63 -11.37 2.56
N TYR A 311 10.43 -11.86 2.89
CA TYR A 311 10.12 -12.34 4.25
C TYR A 311 11.08 -13.45 4.67
N HIS A 312 11.29 -14.42 3.77
CA HIS A 312 12.14 -15.57 4.04
C HIS A 312 13.60 -15.16 4.27
N ASP A 313 14.12 -14.26 3.44
CA ASP A 313 15.49 -13.77 3.54
C ASP A 313 15.72 -12.99 4.84
N LEU A 314 14.79 -12.11 5.22
CA LEU A 314 14.87 -11.38 6.49
C LEU A 314 14.73 -12.30 7.70
N ASN A 315 13.78 -13.23 7.66
CA ASN A 315 13.60 -14.21 8.74
C ASN A 315 14.85 -15.07 8.91
N THR A 316 15.47 -15.53 7.82
CA THR A 316 16.70 -16.33 7.87
C THR A 316 17.83 -15.61 8.58
N LEU A 317 17.98 -14.29 8.39
CA LEU A 317 18.93 -13.49 9.16
C LEU A 317 18.54 -13.42 10.64
N LEU A 318 17.25 -13.22 10.95
CA LEU A 318 16.76 -13.10 12.32
C LEU A 318 16.91 -14.39 13.13
N GLN A 319 16.79 -15.56 12.49
CA GLN A 319 17.06 -16.87 13.11
C GLN A 319 18.53 -17.05 13.58
N ILE A 320 19.44 -16.15 13.19
CA ILE A 320 20.78 -16.07 13.78
C ILE A 320 20.67 -15.28 15.09
N ASP A 321 20.45 -15.99 16.20
CA ASP A 321 20.25 -15.42 17.54
C ASP A 321 21.48 -14.61 18.02
N ASP A 322 22.69 -15.14 17.78
CA ASP A 322 23.92 -14.43 18.09
C ASP A 322 24.15 -13.33 17.05
N ILE A 323 23.73 -12.10 17.38
CA ILE A 323 23.89 -10.91 16.55
C ILE A 323 25.33 -10.72 16.02
N LYS A 324 26.34 -11.21 16.76
CA LYS A 324 27.75 -11.14 16.32
C LYS A 324 28.05 -12.01 15.10
N ARG A 325 27.18 -12.97 14.80
CA ARG A 325 27.26 -13.87 13.64
C ARG A 325 26.28 -13.48 12.53
N ARG A 326 25.38 -12.54 12.78
CA ARG A 326 24.41 -12.06 11.80
C ARG A 326 25.08 -11.02 10.90
N THR A 327 25.32 -11.37 9.64
CA THR A 327 26.13 -10.55 8.72
C THR A 327 25.43 -10.28 7.40
N THR A 328 25.55 -9.07 6.89
CA THR A 328 25.13 -8.69 5.53
C THR A 328 26.07 -9.21 4.43
N VAL A 329 27.30 -9.63 4.78
CA VAL A 329 28.28 -10.21 3.84
C VAL A 329 27.74 -11.46 3.12
N ARG A 330 26.85 -12.20 3.77
CA ARG A 330 26.24 -13.40 3.19
C ARG A 330 24.92 -13.11 2.47
N TYR A 331 24.45 -11.87 2.54
CA TYR A 331 23.14 -11.46 2.08
C TYR A 331 23.03 -11.42 0.57
#